data_AF-A0A814ZXR4-F1
#
_entry.id   AF-A0A814ZXR4-F1
#
_cell.length_a   1.000
_cell.length_b   1.000
_cell.length_c   1.000
_cell.angle_alpha   90.00
_cell.angle_beta   90.00
_cell.angle_gamma   90.00
#
_symmetry.space_group_name_H-M   'P 1'
#
loop_
_entity.id
_entity.type
_entity.pdbx_description
1 polymer ?
#
loop_
_entity_poly.entity_id
_entity_poly.type
_entity_poly.pdbx_seq_one_letter_code
_entity_poly.pdbx_strand_id
1 'polypeptide(L)'
;MNPDKPRTIESFFLPSTKKPRNNEGQTESNVIISSPLSSTESENLISPVSASSCSGDQTTCDLVSDTSSSSLTALVSLNESFEAKSAPNDISTSCIDPPVQPKLTTYPLNHQKRSFQSSWFIDRQWLEYSVQKDACYCYYCRHFSANKLFASDTFSTSGFNNWKKALLKDTGLIKHALSQSHIIATKNYLSSKQREETNSSVIKKLDSGRAVQIRKKT
;
A
#
# COMPACT_ATOMS: atom_id res chain seq x y z
N MET A 1 9.19 -44.52 -2.58
CA MET A 1 9.27 -43.30 -1.75
C MET A 1 10.02 -42.26 -2.56
N ASN A 2 9.34 -41.20 -3.00
CA ASN A 2 9.90 -40.18 -3.90
C ASN A 2 9.97 -38.86 -3.09
N PRO A 3 11.11 -38.18 -2.99
CA PRO A 3 11.22 -36.99 -2.15
C PRO A 3 10.55 -35.78 -2.81
N ASP A 4 9.65 -35.12 -2.07
CA ASP A 4 8.93 -33.93 -2.49
C ASP A 4 9.88 -32.77 -2.82
N LYS A 5 9.70 -32.21 -4.02
CA LYS A 5 10.45 -31.04 -4.51
C LYS A 5 9.93 -29.77 -3.84
N PRO A 6 10.79 -28.85 -3.36
CA PRO A 6 10.35 -27.62 -2.71
C PRO A 6 9.61 -26.70 -3.69
N ARG A 7 8.48 -26.14 -3.26
CA ARG A 7 7.64 -25.24 -4.08
C ARG A 7 8.30 -23.87 -4.23
N THR A 8 8.52 -23.45 -5.48
CA THR A 8 9.11 -22.16 -5.84
C THR A 8 8.11 -21.01 -5.69
N ILE A 9 8.63 -19.81 -5.38
CA ILE A 9 7.88 -18.55 -5.22
C ILE A 9 6.94 -18.23 -6.40
N GLU A 10 7.27 -18.68 -7.61
CA GLU A 10 6.43 -18.47 -8.80
C GLU A 10 5.05 -19.14 -8.73
N SER A 11 4.89 -20.18 -7.89
CA SER A 11 3.60 -20.88 -7.72
C SER A 11 2.50 -20.02 -7.09
N PHE A 12 2.85 -18.89 -6.48
CA PHE A 12 1.90 -17.92 -5.94
C PHE A 12 1.37 -16.92 -6.97
N PHE A 13 2.02 -16.81 -8.14
CA PHE A 13 1.70 -15.80 -9.17
C PHE A 13 1.00 -16.39 -10.41
N LEU A 14 0.74 -17.70 -10.44
CA LEU A 14 0.04 -18.34 -11.56
C LEU A 14 -1.48 -18.28 -11.37
N PRO A 15 -2.24 -17.81 -12.38
CA PRO A 15 -3.70 -17.93 -12.39
C PRO A 15 -4.10 -19.40 -12.40
N SER A 16 -5.02 -19.79 -11.50
CA SER A 16 -5.56 -21.15 -11.47
C SER A 16 -6.29 -21.44 -12.79
N THR A 17 -5.66 -22.23 -13.67
CA THR A 17 -6.29 -22.68 -14.91
C THR A 17 -7.40 -23.68 -14.55
N LYS A 18 -8.65 -23.29 -14.80
CA LYS A 18 -9.77 -24.22 -14.77
C LYS A 18 -9.57 -25.25 -15.88
N LYS A 19 -9.65 -26.53 -15.51
CA LYS A 19 -9.66 -27.68 -16.42
C LYS A 19 -10.80 -27.51 -17.45
N PRO A 20 -10.53 -27.47 -18.76
CA PRO A 20 -11.60 -27.48 -19.76
C PRO A 20 -12.19 -28.88 -19.91
N ARG A 21 -13.51 -28.90 -20.10
CA ARG A 21 -14.34 -30.06 -20.39
C ARG A 21 -14.18 -30.42 -21.86
N ASN A 22 -13.85 -31.68 -22.15
CA ASN A 22 -13.74 -32.22 -23.51
C ASN A 22 -15.03 -31.99 -24.30
N ASN A 23 -14.89 -31.57 -25.56
CA ASN A 23 -15.72 -32.01 -26.67
C ASN A 23 -14.94 -31.82 -27.98
N GLU A 24 -14.94 -32.88 -28.78
CA GLU A 24 -14.25 -33.00 -30.06
C GLU A 24 -14.94 -32.18 -31.16
N GLY A 25 -14.16 -31.75 -32.15
CA GLY A 25 -14.66 -31.07 -33.35
C GLY A 25 -13.54 -30.41 -34.13
N GLN A 26 -12.95 -31.16 -35.06
CA GLN A 26 -12.00 -30.71 -36.08
C GLN A 26 -12.56 -29.58 -36.94
N THR A 27 -11.73 -28.59 -37.29
CA THR A 27 -11.37 -28.25 -38.67
C THR A 27 -10.22 -27.23 -38.71
N GLU A 28 -9.30 -27.46 -39.64
CA GLU A 28 -8.08 -26.72 -39.91
C GLU A 28 -8.34 -25.47 -40.76
N SER A 29 -7.55 -24.41 -40.57
CA SER A 29 -7.00 -23.60 -41.68
C SER A 29 -5.98 -22.56 -41.19
N ASN A 30 -4.76 -22.65 -41.73
CA ASN A 30 -3.64 -21.71 -41.67
C ASN A 30 -3.99 -20.32 -42.23
N VAL A 31 -3.40 -19.24 -41.70
CA VAL A 31 -2.83 -18.12 -42.49
C VAL A 31 -1.67 -17.45 -41.72
N ILE A 32 -0.50 -17.43 -42.37
CA ILE A 32 0.73 -16.67 -42.12
C ILE A 32 0.49 -15.18 -42.43
N ILE A 33 1.16 -14.22 -41.77
CA ILE A 33 1.81 -13.03 -42.37
C ILE A 33 2.39 -12.10 -41.27
N SER A 34 3.73 -12.09 -41.24
CA SER A 34 4.66 -10.95 -41.29
C SER A 34 4.49 -9.70 -40.41
N SER A 35 5.55 -9.39 -39.66
CA SER A 35 6.00 -8.02 -39.35
C SER A 35 6.31 -7.22 -40.63
N PRO A 36 6.37 -5.88 -40.54
CA PRO A 36 7.70 -5.27 -40.54
C PRO A 36 7.89 -4.06 -39.61
N LEU A 37 9.16 -3.90 -39.30
CA LEU A 37 9.91 -2.80 -38.69
C LEU A 37 9.92 -1.53 -39.58
N SER A 38 9.83 -0.33 -39.02
CA SER A 38 10.81 0.77 -39.20
C SER A 38 10.42 2.07 -38.47
N SER A 39 11.33 2.49 -37.58
CA SER A 39 11.86 3.85 -37.33
C SER A 39 11.09 5.10 -37.79
N THR A 40 10.98 6.09 -36.90
CA THR A 40 11.67 7.39 -37.08
C THR A 40 11.97 8.05 -35.73
N GLU A 41 13.23 8.43 -35.59
CA GLU A 41 13.79 9.30 -34.56
C GLU A 41 13.43 10.76 -34.88
N SER A 42 13.28 11.59 -33.85
CA SER A 42 13.70 12.99 -33.93
C SER A 42 14.05 13.49 -32.53
N GLU A 43 15.36 13.55 -32.28
CA GLU A 43 15.95 14.41 -31.26
C GLU A 43 15.92 15.85 -31.74
N ASN A 44 15.71 16.80 -30.83
CA ASN A 44 16.34 18.11 -30.96
C ASN A 44 16.67 18.67 -29.58
N LEU A 45 17.97 18.76 -29.31
CA LEU A 45 18.60 19.41 -28.17
C LEU A 45 19.12 20.81 -28.59
N ILE A 46 19.60 21.57 -27.61
CA ILE A 46 20.33 22.87 -27.63
C ILE A 46 19.42 24.04 -27.23
N SER A 47 19.69 24.89 -26.22
CA SER A 47 20.71 25.03 -25.16
C SER A 47 20.33 26.27 -24.29
N PRO A 48 21.05 26.58 -23.19
CA PRO A 48 20.53 27.34 -22.05
C PRO A 48 20.90 28.83 -22.06
N VAL A 49 20.21 29.63 -21.24
CA VAL A 49 20.60 31.02 -20.92
C VAL A 49 20.73 31.24 -19.41
N SER A 50 21.98 31.49 -19.02
CA SER A 50 22.53 32.42 -18.02
C SER A 50 21.95 32.52 -16.61
N ALA A 51 22.83 32.20 -15.67
CA ALA A 51 22.80 32.56 -14.27
C ALA A 51 22.86 34.09 -14.05
N SER A 52 22.17 34.56 -13.02
CA SER A 52 22.48 35.83 -12.36
C SER A 52 22.25 35.68 -10.86
N SER A 53 23.33 35.85 -10.11
CA SER A 53 23.36 35.93 -8.65
C SER A 53 23.22 37.39 -8.24
N CYS A 54 22.49 37.67 -7.17
CA CYS A 54 22.82 38.79 -6.29
C CYS A 54 22.44 38.50 -4.84
N SER A 55 23.43 38.72 -3.97
CA SER A 55 23.32 38.75 -2.52
C SER A 55 22.81 40.12 -2.06
N GLY A 56 22.14 40.19 -0.91
CA GLY A 56 21.81 41.46 -0.27
C GLY A 56 20.93 41.29 0.96
N ASP A 57 21.51 41.58 2.11
CA ASP A 57 21.03 41.34 3.46
C ASP A 57 20.14 42.48 4.00
N GLN A 58 19.36 42.15 5.04
CA GLN A 58 18.87 43.01 6.13
C GLN A 58 17.93 44.19 5.83
N THR A 59 16.67 44.08 6.30
CA THR A 59 15.98 45.20 6.96
C THR A 59 14.99 44.67 8.00
N THR A 60 15.24 45.02 9.25
CA THR A 60 14.33 44.91 10.39
C THR A 60 13.34 46.07 10.37
N CYS A 61 12.06 45.83 10.62
CA CYS A 61 11.14 46.88 11.06
C CYS A 61 10.06 46.32 12.01
N ASP A 62 10.27 46.64 13.29
CA ASP A 62 9.33 46.98 14.35
C ASP A 62 7.84 46.61 14.20
N LEU A 63 7.39 45.72 15.09
CA LEU A 63 5.98 45.58 15.47
C LEU A 63 5.82 46.10 16.91
N VAL A 64 5.18 47.27 17.05
CA VAL A 64 4.53 47.67 18.30
C VAL A 64 3.04 47.80 18.08
N SER A 65 2.33 47.09 18.95
CA SER A 65 1.01 47.36 19.54
C SER A 65 -0.06 47.97 18.63
N ASP A 66 -1.16 47.23 18.46
CA ASP A 66 -2.39 47.75 19.07
C ASP A 66 -3.34 46.67 19.55
N THR A 67 -3.77 46.93 20.77
CA THR A 67 -4.80 46.26 21.57
C THR A 67 -6.17 46.55 20.98
N SER A 68 -7.02 45.54 20.83
CA SER A 68 -8.37 45.51 21.44
C SER A 68 -9.19 44.32 20.94
N SER A 69 -9.52 43.45 21.89
CA SER A 69 -10.79 42.77 22.09
C SER A 69 -11.69 42.56 20.87
N SER A 70 -11.89 41.30 20.47
CA SER A 70 -13.23 40.72 20.33
C SER A 70 -13.17 39.20 20.09
N SER A 71 -14.07 38.50 20.79
CA SER A 71 -14.60 37.17 20.46
C SER A 71 -13.74 35.93 20.77
N LEU A 72 -13.77 35.51 22.04
CA LEU A 72 -13.47 34.14 22.47
C LEU A 72 -14.48 33.07 21.96
N THR A 73 -15.36 33.43 21.02
CA THR A 73 -16.37 32.52 20.44
C THR A 73 -15.89 31.77 19.19
N ALA A 74 -14.70 32.06 18.67
CA ALA A 74 -14.18 31.43 17.44
C ALA A 74 -13.37 30.14 17.68
N LEU A 75 -13.14 29.72 18.93
CA LEU A 75 -12.20 28.63 19.22
C LEU A 75 -12.89 27.25 19.27
N VAL A 76 -14.23 27.21 19.17
CA VAL A 76 -15.03 25.97 19.24
C VAL A 76 -15.31 25.38 17.84
N SER A 77 -15.04 26.10 16.74
CA SER A 77 -15.43 25.67 15.38
C SER A 77 -14.28 25.22 14.46
N LEU A 78 -13.06 25.03 14.96
CA LEU A 78 -11.96 24.46 14.16
C LEU A 78 -11.48 23.08 14.64
N ASN A 79 -12.16 22.49 15.62
CA ASN A 79 -11.80 21.15 16.10
C ASN A 79 -12.39 20.01 15.23
N GLU A 80 -13.11 20.34 14.15
CA GLU A 80 -13.72 19.36 13.24
C GLU A 80 -12.91 19.10 11.96
N SER A 81 -11.83 19.85 11.70
CA SER A 81 -11.09 19.80 10.43
C SER A 81 -9.65 19.29 10.53
N PHE A 82 -9.17 18.91 11.72
CA PHE A 82 -7.82 18.35 11.88
C PHE A 82 -7.75 16.80 11.88
N GLU A 83 -8.90 16.13 11.87
CA GLU A 83 -9.04 14.66 11.76
C GLU A 83 -8.99 14.14 10.30
N ALA A 84 -8.31 14.86 9.42
CA ALA A 84 -8.36 14.62 7.96
C ALA A 84 -7.12 13.91 7.38
N LYS A 85 -6.11 13.57 8.20
CA LYS A 85 -4.87 12.93 7.70
C LYS A 85 -4.30 11.81 8.58
N SER A 86 -4.76 11.64 9.81
CA SER A 86 -4.37 10.51 10.65
C SER A 86 -5.14 9.25 10.24
N ALA A 87 -4.46 8.11 10.25
CA ALA A 87 -5.13 6.84 10.10
C ALA A 87 -6.12 6.62 11.28
N PRO A 88 -7.21 5.87 11.07
CA PRO A 88 -8.13 5.52 12.15
C PRO A 88 -7.41 4.84 13.31
N ASN A 89 -7.91 5.05 14.52
CA ASN A 89 -7.33 4.47 15.74
C ASN A 89 -7.80 3.01 15.98
N ASP A 90 -8.75 2.51 15.20
CA ASP A 90 -9.30 1.16 15.29
C ASP A 90 -8.70 0.19 14.26
N ILE A 91 -7.61 0.58 13.59
CA ILE A 91 -6.79 -0.27 12.72
C ILE A 91 -5.33 -0.30 13.20
N SER A 92 -4.47 -1.08 12.54
CA SER A 92 -3.05 -1.19 12.94
C SER A 92 -2.33 0.15 12.98
N THR A 93 -1.57 0.36 14.06
CA THR A 93 -0.80 1.59 14.29
C THR A 93 0.66 1.43 13.89
N SER A 94 1.17 0.20 13.93
CA SER A 94 2.54 -0.17 13.60
C SER A 94 2.60 -1.30 12.58
N CYS A 95 3.75 -1.44 11.93
CA CYS A 95 4.06 -2.52 10.99
C CYS A 95 4.32 -3.89 11.64
N ILE A 96 4.31 -3.94 12.99
CA ILE A 96 4.45 -5.15 13.79
C ILE A 96 3.07 -5.71 14.17
N ASP A 97 2.05 -4.84 14.20
CA ASP A 97 0.68 -5.24 14.53
C ASP A 97 0.10 -6.07 13.38
N PRO A 98 -0.70 -7.10 13.64
CA PRO A 98 -1.40 -7.79 12.57
C PRO A 98 -2.44 -6.87 11.89
N PRO A 99 -2.76 -7.09 10.60
CA PRO A 99 -3.89 -6.43 9.94
C PRO A 99 -5.19 -6.62 10.72
N VAL A 100 -5.93 -5.52 10.96
CA VAL A 100 -7.18 -5.57 11.73
C VAL A 100 -8.35 -5.98 10.84
N GLN A 101 -8.83 -7.22 11.02
CA GLN A 101 -9.90 -7.85 10.22
C GLN A 101 -11.10 -8.27 11.09
N PRO A 102 -11.88 -7.31 11.62
CA PRO A 102 -12.98 -7.61 12.52
C PRO A 102 -14.08 -8.34 11.76
N LYS A 103 -14.57 -9.46 12.31
CA LYS A 103 -15.72 -10.21 11.78
C LYS A 103 -16.97 -9.82 12.56
N LEU A 104 -17.67 -8.80 12.07
CA LEU A 104 -18.90 -8.31 12.68
C LEU A 104 -20.10 -9.16 12.25
N THR A 105 -21.06 -9.34 13.15
CA THR A 105 -22.36 -9.96 12.82
C THR A 105 -23.13 -9.10 11.81
N THR A 106 -22.97 -7.77 11.91
CA THR A 106 -23.55 -6.81 10.97
C THR A 106 -22.59 -5.65 10.80
N TYR A 107 -22.25 -5.36 9.55
CA TYR A 107 -21.44 -4.19 9.21
C TYR A 107 -22.33 -2.96 8.98
N PRO A 108 -21.83 -1.75 9.29
CA PRO A 108 -22.50 -0.49 8.95
C PRO A 108 -23.00 -0.44 7.50
N LEU A 109 -24.20 0.10 7.31
CA LEU A 109 -24.78 0.35 6.01
C LEU A 109 -24.49 1.79 5.59
N ASN A 110 -23.98 1.97 4.38
CA ASN A 110 -23.89 3.27 3.77
C ASN A 110 -25.27 3.78 3.29
N HIS A 111 -25.34 5.01 2.79
CA HIS A 111 -26.57 5.63 2.26
C HIS A 111 -27.26 4.82 1.15
N GLN A 112 -26.53 3.95 0.46
CA GLN A 112 -27.03 3.10 -0.62
C GLN A 112 -27.48 1.73 -0.11
N LYS A 113 -27.62 1.55 1.21
CA LYS A 113 -27.95 0.28 1.88
C LYS A 113 -26.99 -0.86 1.50
N ARG A 114 -25.71 -0.53 1.39
CA ARG A 114 -24.62 -1.50 1.14
C ARG A 114 -23.66 -1.45 2.31
N SER A 115 -23.00 -2.57 2.57
CA SER A 115 -22.01 -2.70 3.63
C SER A 115 -20.79 -3.46 3.14
N PHE A 116 -19.70 -3.30 3.88
CA PHE A 116 -18.52 -4.16 3.78
C PHE A 116 -18.90 -5.65 3.93
N GLN A 117 -18.16 -6.53 3.24
CA GLN A 117 -18.35 -7.97 3.33
C GLN A 117 -17.09 -8.65 3.88
N SER A 118 -17.23 -9.34 5.01
CA SER A 118 -16.13 -10.08 5.67
C SER A 118 -15.50 -11.16 4.80
N SER A 119 -16.24 -11.68 3.81
CA SER A 119 -15.70 -12.62 2.83
C SER A 119 -14.54 -12.05 2.02
N TRP A 120 -14.42 -10.72 1.90
CA TRP A 120 -13.31 -10.08 1.20
C TRP A 120 -11.97 -10.28 1.92
N PHE A 121 -11.96 -10.60 3.21
CA PHE A 121 -10.72 -10.90 3.94
C PHE A 121 -10.06 -12.20 3.50
N ILE A 122 -10.85 -13.18 3.01
CA ILE A 122 -10.37 -14.54 2.71
C ILE A 122 -9.18 -14.51 1.73
N ASP A 123 -9.31 -13.71 0.67
CA ASP A 123 -8.28 -13.60 -0.37
C ASP A 123 -7.36 -12.38 -0.18
N ARG A 124 -7.52 -11.63 0.93
CA ARG A 124 -6.90 -10.30 1.12
C ARG A 124 -6.38 -10.14 2.54
N GLN A 125 -5.30 -10.85 2.84
CA GLN A 125 -4.59 -10.73 4.13
C GLN A 125 -4.09 -9.31 4.42
N TRP A 126 -3.92 -8.48 3.37
CA TRP A 126 -3.53 -7.08 3.48
C TRP A 126 -4.68 -6.12 3.82
N LEU A 127 -5.93 -6.58 3.75
CA LEU A 127 -7.09 -5.71 3.90
C LEU A 127 -7.39 -5.49 5.38
N GLU A 128 -7.51 -4.23 5.79
CA GLU A 128 -8.00 -3.83 7.11
C GLU A 128 -9.35 -3.15 6.96
N TYR A 129 -10.17 -3.20 8.00
CA TYR A 129 -11.45 -2.48 8.04
C TYR A 129 -11.55 -1.67 9.33
N SER A 130 -11.75 -0.36 9.18
CA SER A 130 -12.12 0.54 10.26
C SER A 130 -13.63 0.56 10.40
N VAL A 131 -14.12 0.18 11.57
CA VAL A 131 -15.54 0.30 11.94
C VAL A 131 -15.88 1.79 12.13
N GLN A 132 -14.96 2.55 12.73
CA GLN A 132 -15.14 3.97 13.01
C GLN A 132 -15.35 4.79 11.73
N LYS A 133 -14.60 4.50 10.67
CA LYS A 133 -14.71 5.21 9.38
C LYS A 133 -15.63 4.53 8.36
N ASP A 134 -16.16 3.34 8.66
CA ASP A 134 -16.82 2.45 7.69
C ASP A 134 -16.01 2.39 6.37
N ALA A 135 -14.73 2.04 6.47
CA ALA A 135 -13.80 2.10 5.34
C ALA A 135 -12.71 1.03 5.42
N CYS A 136 -12.27 0.60 4.24
CA CYS A 136 -11.17 -0.35 4.07
C CYS A 136 -9.83 0.33 3.86
N TYR A 137 -8.78 -0.24 4.42
CA TYR A 137 -7.41 0.20 4.26
C TYR A 137 -6.52 -0.97 3.82
N CYS A 138 -5.36 -0.66 3.26
CA CYS A 138 -4.35 -1.66 2.92
C CYS A 138 -3.19 -1.59 3.91
N TYR A 139 -3.10 -2.59 4.77
CA TYR A 139 -2.02 -2.78 5.74
C TYR A 139 -0.65 -2.68 5.07
N TYR A 140 -0.45 -3.40 3.96
CA TYR A 140 0.83 -3.43 3.25
C TYR A 140 1.20 -2.03 2.76
N CYS A 141 0.28 -1.33 2.09
CA CYS A 141 0.56 0.00 1.56
C CYS A 141 0.75 1.05 2.66
N ARG A 142 0.02 0.97 3.78
CA ARG A 142 0.20 1.90 4.90
C ARG A 142 1.58 1.79 5.53
N HIS A 143 2.05 0.58 5.74
CA HIS A 143 3.24 0.33 6.56
C HIS A 143 4.53 0.05 5.77
N PHE A 144 4.40 -0.47 4.55
CA PHE A 144 5.53 -0.98 3.76
C PHE A 144 5.68 -0.31 2.38
N SER A 145 5.02 0.84 2.15
CA SER A 145 5.22 1.62 0.93
C SER A 145 6.66 2.11 0.80
N ALA A 146 7.22 2.04 -0.41
CA ALA A 146 8.57 2.52 -0.69
C ALA A 146 8.71 4.04 -0.57
N ASN A 147 7.68 4.79 -0.98
CA ASN A 147 7.67 6.25 -0.92
C ASN A 147 6.43 6.75 -0.17
N LYS A 148 6.61 7.16 1.09
CA LYS A 148 5.54 7.79 1.88
C LYS A 148 5.05 9.12 1.27
N LEU A 149 5.89 9.80 0.49
CA LEU A 149 5.55 11.04 -0.21
C LEU A 149 4.58 10.85 -1.39
N PHE A 150 4.54 9.64 -1.98
CA PHE A 150 3.64 9.29 -3.09
C PHE A 150 2.55 8.30 -2.66
N ALA A 151 2.40 8.06 -1.36
CA ALA A 151 1.41 7.15 -0.81
C ALA A 151 0.00 7.77 -0.72
N SER A 152 -0.37 8.64 -1.66
CA SER A 152 -1.70 9.23 -1.77
C SER A 152 -2.71 8.27 -2.42
N ASP A 153 -2.63 6.99 -2.08
CA ASP A 153 -3.64 6.01 -2.48
C ASP A 153 -4.81 6.04 -1.49
N THR A 154 -6.03 5.92 -2.00
CA THR A 154 -7.27 5.84 -1.20
C THR A 154 -7.15 4.79 -0.10
N PHE A 155 -6.49 3.66 -0.37
CA PHE A 155 -6.32 2.58 0.60
C PHE A 155 -5.27 2.85 1.69
N SER A 156 -4.43 3.88 1.54
CA SER A 156 -3.39 4.23 2.52
C SER A 156 -3.80 5.37 3.44
N THR A 157 -4.60 6.31 2.95
CA THR A 157 -4.90 7.56 3.67
C THR A 157 -6.38 7.72 4.01
N SER A 158 -7.25 7.85 3.00
CA SER A 158 -8.67 8.17 3.22
C SER A 158 -9.53 6.96 3.59
N GLY A 159 -9.14 5.77 3.16
CA GLY A 159 -9.95 4.56 3.21
C GLY A 159 -10.89 4.44 2.00
N PHE A 160 -11.21 3.20 1.64
CA PHE A 160 -12.15 2.85 0.57
C PHE A 160 -13.49 2.40 1.15
N ASN A 161 -14.59 3.05 0.77
CA ASN A 161 -15.94 2.71 1.22
C ASN A 161 -16.99 2.58 0.09
N ASN A 162 -16.54 2.55 -1.17
CA ASN A 162 -17.45 2.39 -2.31
C ASN A 162 -17.80 0.90 -2.51
N TRP A 163 -18.71 0.40 -1.67
CA TRP A 163 -19.13 -1.01 -1.65
C TRP A 163 -19.72 -1.49 -2.97
N LYS A 164 -20.34 -0.61 -3.76
CA LYS A 164 -20.86 -0.94 -5.10
C LYS A 164 -19.73 -1.33 -6.06
N LYS A 165 -18.53 -0.77 -5.89
CA LYS A 165 -17.37 -0.96 -6.78
C LYS A 165 -16.26 -1.82 -6.17
N ALA A 166 -16.52 -2.46 -5.02
CA ALA A 166 -15.47 -3.15 -4.26
C ALA A 166 -14.76 -4.26 -5.05
N LEU A 167 -15.49 -5.02 -5.86
CA LEU A 167 -14.97 -6.18 -6.61
C LEU A 167 -14.97 -5.97 -8.14
N LEU A 168 -15.00 -4.72 -8.61
CA LEU A 168 -14.83 -4.45 -10.04
C LEU A 168 -13.36 -4.59 -10.43
N LYS A 169 -13.07 -4.95 -11.69
CA LYS A 169 -11.69 -5.18 -12.15
C LYS A 169 -10.90 -3.87 -12.32
N ASP A 170 -11.60 -2.81 -12.70
CA ASP A 170 -11.08 -1.49 -13.05
C ASP A 170 -11.09 -0.49 -11.89
N THR A 171 -11.65 -0.88 -10.75
CA THR A 171 -11.84 -0.03 -9.56
C THR A 171 -11.78 -0.89 -8.29
N GLY A 172 -11.75 -0.26 -7.10
CA GLY A 172 -11.84 -0.98 -5.83
C GLY A 172 -10.68 -1.93 -5.53
N LEU A 173 -10.98 -3.05 -4.86
CA LEU A 173 -10.01 -3.95 -4.23
C LEU A 173 -9.17 -4.71 -5.26
N ILE A 174 -9.77 -5.12 -6.39
CA ILE A 174 -9.07 -5.90 -7.42
C ILE A 174 -8.04 -5.01 -8.13
N LYS A 175 -8.44 -3.81 -8.57
CA LYS A 175 -7.51 -2.86 -9.17
C LYS A 175 -6.37 -2.50 -8.21
N HIS A 176 -6.70 -2.25 -6.94
CA HIS A 176 -5.68 -1.93 -5.94
C HIS A 176 -4.65 -3.06 -5.79
N ALA A 177 -5.11 -4.32 -5.68
CA ALA A 177 -4.22 -5.47 -5.55
C ALA A 177 -3.25 -5.63 -6.75
N LEU A 178 -3.66 -5.19 -7.94
CA LEU A 178 -2.85 -5.24 -9.16
C LEU A 178 -1.96 -4.00 -9.35
N SER A 179 -2.08 -2.99 -8.51
CA SER A 179 -1.32 -1.75 -8.65
C SER A 179 0.15 -1.92 -8.28
N GLN A 180 1.01 -1.15 -8.93
CA GLN A 180 2.46 -1.21 -8.68
C GLN A 180 2.82 -0.87 -7.23
N SER A 181 2.13 0.10 -6.62
CA SER A 181 2.32 0.46 -5.21
C SER A 181 2.04 -0.72 -4.29
N HIS A 182 0.94 -1.43 -4.52
CA HIS A 182 0.59 -2.62 -3.76
C HIS A 182 1.60 -3.75 -3.95
N ILE A 183 2.04 -4.01 -5.18
CA ILE A 183 3.03 -5.06 -5.49
C ILE A 183 4.35 -4.78 -4.78
N ILE A 184 4.84 -3.54 -4.83
CA ILE A 184 6.07 -3.14 -4.13
C ILE A 184 5.90 -3.27 -2.62
N ALA A 185 4.79 -2.76 -2.06
CA ALA A 185 4.52 -2.86 -0.63
C ALA A 185 4.42 -4.31 -0.15
N THR A 186 3.82 -5.19 -0.96
CA THR A 186 3.75 -6.65 -0.69
C THR A 186 5.15 -7.26 -0.62
N LYS A 187 6.03 -6.94 -1.57
CA LYS A 187 7.43 -7.44 -1.55
C LYS A 187 8.17 -6.98 -0.29
N ASN A 188 7.97 -5.72 0.10
CA ASN A 188 8.59 -5.16 1.31
C ASN A 188 8.06 -5.83 2.59
N TYR A 189 6.75 -6.07 2.68
CA TYR A 189 6.13 -6.81 3.78
C TYR A 189 6.71 -8.22 3.90
N LEU A 190 6.76 -8.99 2.80
CA LEU A 190 7.30 -10.34 2.80
C LEU A 190 8.78 -10.37 3.22
N SER A 191 9.57 -9.40 2.75
CA SER A 191 10.98 -9.26 3.15
C SER A 191 11.11 -8.92 4.64
N SER A 192 10.20 -8.11 5.19
CA SER A 192 10.17 -7.82 6.63
C SER A 192 9.84 -9.07 7.44
N LYS A 193 8.77 -9.77 7.06
CA LYS A 193 8.32 -11.00 7.70
C LYS A 193 9.40 -12.09 7.70
N GLN A 194 10.11 -12.27 6.59
CA GLN A 194 11.23 -13.21 6.51
C GLN A 194 12.35 -12.86 7.49
N ARG A 195 12.67 -11.58 7.68
CA ARG A 195 13.70 -11.13 8.64
C ARG A 195 13.28 -11.38 10.10
N GLU A 196 11.98 -11.28 10.38
CA GLU A 196 11.40 -11.62 11.69
C GLU A 196 11.50 -13.13 11.95
N GLU A 197 11.06 -13.95 11.00
CA GLU A 197 11.09 -15.43 11.10
C GLU A 197 12.51 -15.97 11.21
N THR A 198 13.44 -15.46 10.39
CA THR A 198 14.84 -15.91 10.39
C THR A 198 15.66 -15.33 11.55
N ASN A 199 15.04 -14.49 12.41
CA ASN A 199 15.72 -13.76 13.49
C ASN A 199 17.02 -13.08 13.03
N SER A 200 17.12 -12.70 11.74
CA SER A 200 18.40 -12.40 11.08
C SER A 200 18.95 -11.02 11.44
N SER A 201 18.34 -10.33 12.39
CA SER A 201 18.81 -9.04 12.90
C SER A 201 20.23 -9.19 13.43
N VAL A 202 21.09 -8.23 13.06
CA VAL A 202 22.51 -8.19 13.45
C VAL A 202 22.67 -8.34 14.96
N ILE A 203 21.77 -7.73 15.74
CA ILE A 203 21.77 -7.79 17.21
C ILE A 203 21.60 -9.23 17.72
N LYS A 204 20.60 -9.97 17.23
CA LYS A 204 20.35 -11.36 17.68
C LYS A 204 21.47 -12.32 17.26
N LYS A 205 22.10 -12.08 16.11
CA LYS A 205 23.30 -12.85 15.67
C LYS A 205 24.50 -12.58 16.57
N LEU A 206 24.70 -11.33 17.00
CA LEU A 206 25.76 -10.97 17.96
C LEU A 206 25.51 -11.59 19.34
N ASP A 207 24.27 -11.58 19.84
CA ASP A 207 23.92 -12.21 21.13
C ASP A 207 24.17 -13.71 21.12
N SER A 208 23.79 -14.38 20.01
CA SER A 208 24.05 -15.80 19.81
C SER A 208 25.55 -16.11 19.76
N GLY A 209 26.33 -15.29 19.06
CA GLY A 209 27.79 -15.42 19.01
C GLY A 209 28.43 -15.23 20.38
N ARG A 210 27.98 -14.23 21.15
CA ARG A 210 28.45 -13.98 22.52
C ARG A 210 28.14 -15.14 23.46
N ALA A 211 26.93 -15.71 23.39
CA ALA A 211 26.54 -16.86 24.21
C ALA A 211 27.40 -18.12 23.91
N VAL A 212 27.76 -18.34 22.65
CA VAL A 212 28.67 -19.44 22.26
C VAL A 212 30.09 -19.20 22.78
N GLN A 213 30.58 -17.96 22.73
CA GLN A 213 31.93 -17.63 23.21
C GLN A 213 32.07 -17.79 24.73
N ILE A 214 31.02 -17.50 25.50
CA ILE A 214 31.01 -17.66 26.97
C ILE A 214 31.14 -19.16 27.35
N ARG A 215 30.43 -20.04 26.66
CA ARG A 215 30.44 -21.50 26.93
C ARG A 215 31.76 -22.20 26.62
N LYS A 216 32.63 -21.60 25.79
CA LYS A 216 33.96 -22.15 25.45
C LYS A 216 35.06 -21.74 26.43
N LYS A 217 34.76 -20.84 27.38
CA LYS A 217 35.71 -20.30 28.36
C LYS A 217 35.51 -20.83 29.79
N THR A 218 34.59 -21.77 29.97
CA THR A 218 34.32 -22.53 31.20
C THR A 218 34.64 -23.99 30.96
#